data_AF-C9SKP0-F1
#
_entry.id   AF-C9SKP0-F1
#
_cell.length_a   1.000
_cell.length_b   1.000
_cell.length_c   1.000
_cell.angle_alpha   90.00
_cell.angle_beta   90.00
_cell.angle_gamma   90.00
#
_symmetry.space_group_name_H-M   'P 1'
#
loop_
_entity.id
_entity.type
_entity.pdbx_description
1 polymer ?
#
loop_
_entity_poly.entity_id
_entity_poly.type
_entity_poly.pdbx_seq_one_letter_code
_entity_poly.pdbx_strand_id
1 'polypeptide(L)'
;MRSKRIGVSAEPEITRVDLGPAQYSFLTLVSDGVSGHLSDQEIVDVVKEARTPEQGAQKVVDYATEVSANGDNATCLVVRLGGWERRSEGGLGSMGTKEIRDVRRAEALDPRRGKR
;
A
#
# COMPACT_ATOMS: atom_id res chain seq x y z
N MET A 1 26.82 -12.19 -11.84
CA MET A 1 26.19 -13.07 -12.85
C MET A 1 25.87 -14.51 -12.37
N ARG A 2 26.00 -14.85 -11.07
CA ARG A 2 25.66 -16.21 -10.57
C ARG A 2 24.15 -16.52 -10.65
N SER A 3 23.29 -15.54 -10.35
CA SER A 3 21.84 -15.76 -10.29
C SER A 3 21.18 -16.02 -11.67
N LYS A 4 21.74 -15.47 -12.76
CA LYS A 4 21.25 -15.73 -14.13
C LYS A 4 21.37 -17.22 -14.50
N ARG A 5 22.42 -17.89 -14.04
CA ARG A 5 22.67 -19.32 -14.34
C ARG A 5 21.72 -20.27 -13.60
N ILE A 6 21.08 -19.81 -12.53
CA ILE A 6 20.10 -20.57 -11.76
C ILE A 6 18.66 -20.15 -12.08
N GLY A 7 18.44 -19.44 -13.20
CA GLY A 7 17.11 -19.14 -13.72
C GLY A 7 16.53 -17.76 -13.37
N VAL A 8 17.29 -16.85 -12.74
CA VAL A 8 16.78 -15.48 -12.50
C VAL A 8 16.70 -14.72 -13.83
N SER A 9 15.51 -14.59 -14.38
CA SER A 9 15.27 -13.87 -15.64
C SER A 9 15.26 -12.34 -15.44
N ALA A 10 15.46 -11.60 -16.53
CA ALA A 10 15.14 -10.16 -16.58
C ALA A 10 13.88 -9.89 -17.42
N GLU A 11 13.29 -10.95 -17.97
CA GLU A 11 12.02 -10.89 -18.67
C GLU A 11 10.90 -10.65 -17.65
N PRO A 12 10.14 -9.57 -17.76
CA PRO A 12 9.05 -9.28 -16.85
C PRO A 12 7.81 -10.11 -17.21
N GLU A 13 6.95 -10.32 -16.23
CA GLU A 13 5.55 -10.67 -16.50
C GLU A 13 4.81 -9.42 -17.00
N ILE A 14 4.09 -9.56 -18.11
CA ILE A 14 3.37 -8.45 -18.75
C ILE A 14 1.87 -8.69 -18.62
N THR A 15 1.20 -7.76 -17.93
CA THR A 15 -0.26 -7.75 -17.81
C THR A 15 -0.82 -6.51 -18.50
N ARG A 16 -1.84 -6.70 -19.34
CA ARG A 16 -2.61 -5.61 -19.96
C ARG A 16 -4.00 -5.57 -19.34
N VAL A 17 -4.41 -4.38 -18.89
CA VAL A 17 -5.76 -4.12 -18.39
C VAL A 17 -6.31 -2.92 -19.15
N ASP A 18 -7.49 -3.08 -19.76
CA ASP A 18 -8.19 -1.99 -20.43
C ASP A 18 -9.03 -1.21 -19.40
N LEU A 19 -8.90 0.12 -19.38
CA LEU A 19 -9.55 0.99 -18.40
C LEU A 19 -10.81 1.62 -19.00
N GLY A 20 -11.99 1.15 -18.59
CA GLY A 20 -13.26 1.77 -18.95
C GLY A 20 -13.47 3.14 -18.27
N PRO A 21 -14.38 3.98 -18.78
CA PRO A 21 -14.70 5.28 -18.20
C PRO A 21 -15.06 5.17 -16.71
N ALA A 22 -14.27 5.83 -15.86
CA ALA A 22 -14.44 5.85 -14.40
C ALA A 22 -14.58 4.46 -13.74
N GLN A 23 -14.09 3.40 -14.39
CA GLN A 23 -14.16 2.01 -13.88
C GLN A 23 -13.28 1.80 -12.65
N TYR A 24 -12.09 2.41 -12.65
CA TYR A 24 -11.12 2.31 -11.57
C TYR A 24 -10.84 3.69 -10.97
N SER A 25 -10.56 3.73 -9.66
CA SER A 25 -10.34 4.99 -8.93
C SER A 25 -8.88 5.42 -8.89
N PHE A 26 -7.96 4.47 -8.73
CA PHE A 26 -6.52 4.72 -8.68
C PHE A 26 -5.74 3.43 -8.95
N LEU A 27 -4.47 3.57 -9.31
CA LEU A 27 -3.47 2.51 -9.32
C LEU A 27 -2.41 2.85 -8.27
N THR A 28 -2.03 1.86 -7.47
CA THR A 28 -0.99 2.01 -6.46
C THR A 28 0.19 1.10 -6.79
N LEU A 29 1.40 1.65 -6.79
CA LEU A 29 2.66 0.92 -6.96
C LEU A 29 3.47 1.08 -5.68
N VAL A 30 4.03 -0.01 -5.17
CA VAL A 30 4.75 -0.02 -3.90
C VAL A 30 6.03 -0.84 -3.97
N SER A 31 7.01 -0.51 -3.12
CA SER A 31 8.14 -1.38 -2.83
C SER A 31 7.77 -2.46 -1.80
N ASP A 32 8.64 -3.46 -1.67
CA ASP A 32 8.57 -4.51 -0.65
C ASP A 32 8.61 -3.98 0.79
N GLY A 33 9.31 -2.86 1.04
CA GLY A 33 9.24 -2.16 2.33
C GLY A 33 7.84 -1.72 2.74
N VAL A 34 6.87 -1.67 1.81
CA VAL A 34 5.44 -1.47 2.09
C VAL A 34 4.71 -2.80 2.08
N SER A 35 4.78 -3.58 0.98
CA SER A 35 3.97 -4.80 0.81
C SER A 35 4.40 -5.96 1.71
N GLY A 36 5.61 -5.92 2.27
CA GLY A 36 6.07 -6.86 3.29
C GLY A 36 5.47 -6.60 4.68
N HIS A 37 4.86 -5.44 4.90
CA HIS A 37 4.29 -5.04 6.18
C HIS A 37 2.79 -4.72 6.12
N LEU A 38 2.30 -4.20 5.01
CA LEU A 38 0.89 -3.84 4.82
C LEU A 38 0.23 -4.79 3.83
N SER A 39 -1.00 -5.19 4.13
CA SER A 39 -1.84 -5.90 3.16
C SER A 39 -2.34 -4.95 2.06
N ASP A 40 -2.66 -5.52 0.89
CA ASP A 40 -3.25 -4.77 -0.23
C ASP A 40 -4.50 -3.99 0.20
N GLN A 41 -5.33 -4.58 1.07
CA GLN A 41 -6.54 -3.94 1.56
C GLN A 41 -6.24 -2.75 2.48
N GLU A 42 -5.23 -2.84 3.35
CA GLU A 42 -4.80 -1.72 4.19
C GLU A 42 -4.28 -0.56 3.33
N ILE A 43 -3.50 -0.85 2.29
CA ILE A 43 -3.00 0.14 1.34
C ILE A 43 -4.17 0.85 0.65
N VAL A 44 -5.13 0.08 0.12
CA VAL A 44 -6.33 0.62 -0.54
C VAL A 44 -7.14 1.51 0.40
N ASP A 45 -7.37 1.06 1.64
CA ASP A 45 -8.17 1.81 2.61
C ASP A 45 -7.49 3.12 3.04
N VAL A 46 -6.16 3.10 3.24
CA VAL A 46 -5.38 4.33 3.51
C VAL A 46 -5.50 5.33 2.37
N VAL A 47 -5.40 4.87 1.11
CA VAL A 47 -5.51 5.75 -0.06
C VAL A 47 -6.92 6.32 -0.21
N LYS A 48 -7.97 5.54 0.09
CA LYS A 48 -9.37 6.03 0.05
C LYS A 48 -9.62 7.18 1.03
N GLU A 49 -8.96 7.19 2.18
CA GLU A 49 -9.07 8.26 3.20
C GLU A 49 -8.34 9.56 2.82
N ALA A 50 -7.49 9.53 1.80
CA ALA A 50 -6.76 10.71 1.36
C ALA A 50 -7.61 11.58 0.43
N ARG A 51 -7.41 12.90 0.50
CA ARG A 51 -8.05 13.87 -0.41
C ARG A 51 -7.37 13.92 -1.77
N THR A 52 -6.05 13.71 -1.79
CA THR A 52 -5.22 13.74 -2.99
C THR A 52 -4.38 12.46 -3.11
N PRO A 53 -3.97 12.08 -4.33
CA PRO A 53 -3.06 10.94 -4.54
C PRO A 53 -1.74 11.09 -3.78
N GLU A 54 -1.16 12.30 -3.80
CA GLU A 54 0.05 12.64 -3.05
C GLU A 54 -0.10 12.35 -1.56
N GLN A 55 -1.22 12.81 -0.96
CA GLN A 55 -1.50 12.52 0.44
C GLN A 55 -1.71 11.02 0.68
N GLY A 56 -2.33 10.31 -0.25
CA GLY A 56 -2.50 8.86 -0.17
C GLY A 56 -1.16 8.14 -0.15
N ALA A 57 -0.26 8.50 -1.07
CA ALA A 57 1.09 7.95 -1.14
C ALA A 57 1.87 8.19 0.15
N GLN A 58 1.87 9.44 0.64
CA GLN A 58 2.55 9.80 1.89
C GLN A 58 2.01 9.00 3.09
N LYS A 59 0.68 8.93 3.25
CA LYS A 59 0.07 8.19 4.36
C LYS A 59 0.38 6.69 4.34
N VAL A 60 0.53 6.09 3.15
CA VAL A 60 0.93 4.68 3.03
C VAL A 60 2.37 4.49 3.49
N VAL A 61 3.28 5.37 3.06
CA VAL A 61 4.70 5.33 3.48
C VAL A 61 4.83 5.55 4.99
N ASP A 62 4.13 6.54 5.55
CA ASP A 62 4.12 6.81 6.98
C ASP A 62 3.63 5.60 7.76
N TYR A 63 2.49 5.03 7.32
CA TYR A 63 1.91 3.87 8.00
C TYR A 63 2.83 2.64 7.95
N ALA A 64 3.43 2.34 6.79
CA ALA A 64 4.38 1.24 6.65
C ALA A 64 5.61 1.43 7.55
N THR A 65 6.13 2.65 7.61
CA THR A 65 7.30 3.01 8.44
C THR A 65 6.99 2.91 9.93
N GLU A 66 5.78 3.33 10.36
CA GLU A 66 5.34 3.22 11.75
C GLU A 66 5.22 1.76 12.22
N VAL A 67 4.62 0.88 11.41
CA VAL A 67 4.33 -0.51 11.85
C VAL A 67 5.48 -1.48 11.62
N SER A 68 6.43 -1.14 10.74
CA SER A 68 7.62 -1.95 10.46
C SER A 68 8.42 -2.21 11.74
N ALA A 69 8.86 -3.45 11.94
CA ALA A 69 9.68 -3.84 13.09
C ALA A 69 11.19 -3.60 12.86
N ASN A 70 11.64 -3.71 11.62
CA ASN A 70 13.08 -3.79 11.28
C ASN A 70 13.58 -2.53 10.57
N GLY A 71 12.68 -1.63 10.17
CA GLY A 71 13.01 -0.42 9.41
C GLY A 71 13.49 -0.75 8.00
N ASP A 72 12.64 -0.52 7.01
CA ASP A 72 12.98 -0.70 5.60
C ASP A 72 12.66 0.58 4.80
N ASN A 73 13.20 0.70 3.58
CA ASN A 73 12.85 1.78 2.67
C ASN A 73 11.45 1.55 2.09
N ALA A 74 10.48 2.38 2.49
CA ALA A 74 9.12 2.35 1.98
C ALA A 74 8.93 3.37 0.84
N THR A 75 8.48 2.90 -0.34
CA THR A 75 8.11 3.75 -1.48
C THR A 75 6.68 3.44 -1.91
N CYS A 76 5.88 4.47 -2.17
CA CYS A 76 4.51 4.35 -2.67
C CYS A 76 4.26 5.41 -3.76
N LEU A 77 3.61 5.01 -4.85
CA LEU A 77 3.12 5.90 -5.90
C LEU A 77 1.62 5.65 -6.09
N VAL A 78 0.82 6.72 -6.04
CA VAL A 78 -0.62 6.66 -6.30
C VAL A 78 -0.93 7.43 -7.58
N VAL A 79 -1.42 6.72 -8.60
CA VAL A 79 -1.87 7.29 -9.87
C VAL A 79 -3.37 7.47 -9.83
N ARG A 80 -3.82 8.72 -9.99
CA ARG A 80 -5.25 9.07 -10.06
C ARG A 80 -5.88 8.57 -11.34
N LEU A 81 -7.02 7.90 -11.25
CA LEU A 81 -7.83 7.48 -12.40
C LEU A 81 -9.21 8.14 -12.38
N GLY A 82 -9.99 7.94 -13.45
CA GLY A 82 -11.28 8.61 -13.65
C GLY A 82 -12.32 8.36 -12.56
N GLY A 83 -12.22 7.27 -11.80
CA GLY A 83 -13.12 6.95 -10.68
C GLY A 83 -12.73 7.53 -9.33
N TRP A 84 -11.73 8.42 -9.24
CA TRP A 84 -11.17 8.90 -7.96
C TRP A 84 -12.21 9.48 -7.00
N GLU A 85 -13.17 10.27 -7.52
CA GLU A 85 -14.19 10.91 -6.67
C GLU A 85 -15.13 9.91 -6.01
N ARG A 86 -15.25 8.70 -6.59
CA ARG A 86 -16.09 7.61 -6.11
C ARG A 86 -15.30 6.52 -5.38
N ARG A 87 -14.02 6.77 -5.05
CA ARG A 87 -13.13 5.77 -4.44
C ARG A 87 -13.68 5.16 -3.14
N SER A 88 -14.54 5.90 -2.44
CA SER A 88 -15.16 5.47 -1.19
C SER A 88 -16.42 4.59 -1.39
N GLU A 89 -16.96 4.50 -2.60
CA GLU A 89 -18.24 3.82 -2.89
C GLU A 89 -18.10 2.30 -3.07
N GLY A 90 -16.87 1.78 -3.23
CA GLY A 90 -16.61 0.35 -3.44
C GLY A 90 -16.13 -0.39 -2.18
N GLY A 91 -16.61 -1.62 -1.97
CA GLY A 91 -16.21 -2.51 -0.87
C GLY A 91 -16.75 -2.08 0.49
N LEU A 92 -15.96 -2.26 1.56
CA LEU A 92 -16.26 -1.79 2.93
C LEU A 92 -15.89 -0.30 3.14
N GLY A 93 -15.81 0.50 2.07
CA GLY A 93 -15.27 1.86 2.11
C GLY A 93 -13.78 1.84 2.48
N SER A 94 -13.36 2.76 3.37
CA SER A 94 -12.02 2.76 4.00
C SER A 94 -12.02 2.20 5.43
N MET A 95 -13.20 1.80 5.92
CA MET A 95 -13.38 1.36 7.30
C MET A 95 -13.03 -0.11 7.48
N GLY A 96 -12.93 -0.88 6.39
CA GLY A 96 -12.73 -2.33 6.42
C GLY A 96 -11.52 -2.78 7.23
N THR A 97 -10.43 -2.01 7.19
CA THR A 97 -9.21 -2.30 7.96
C THR A 97 -8.95 -1.34 9.10
N LYS A 98 -9.84 -0.37 9.36
CA LYS A 98 -9.54 0.73 10.29
C LYS A 98 -9.18 0.25 11.70
N GLU A 99 -9.99 -0.65 12.27
CA GLU A 99 -9.77 -1.17 13.63
C GLU A 99 -8.42 -1.90 13.74
N ILE A 100 -8.11 -2.75 12.76
CA ILE A 100 -6.83 -3.46 12.72
C ILE A 100 -5.68 -2.47 12.58
N ARG A 101 -5.80 -1.46 11.69
CA ARG A 101 -4.76 -0.44 11.51
C ARG A 101 -4.51 0.35 12.80
N ASP A 102 -5.57 0.70 13.52
CA ASP A 102 -5.48 1.41 14.80
C ASP A 102 -4.79 0.58 15.88
N VAL A 103 -5.13 -0.72 15.98
CA VAL A 103 -4.45 -1.66 16.89
C VAL A 103 -2.97 -1.78 16.54
N ARG A 104 -2.64 -1.97 15.26
CA ARG A 104 -1.23 -2.09 14.81
C ARG A 104 -0.43 -0.82 15.08
N ARG A 105 -1.02 0.37 14.90
CA ARG A 105 -0.38 1.64 15.29
C ARG A 105 -0.16 1.71 16.79
N ALA A 106 -1.16 1.34 17.60
CA ALA A 106 -1.04 1.33 19.05
C ALA A 106 0.07 0.36 19.53
N GLU A 107 0.13 -0.85 18.96
CA GLU A 107 1.19 -1.82 19.24
C GLU A 107 2.57 -1.30 18.82
N ALA A 108 2.64 -0.61 17.68
CA ALA A 108 3.90 -0.03 17.21
C ALA A 108 4.42 1.10 18.12
N LEU A 109 3.51 1.85 18.74
CA LEU A 109 3.83 2.91 19.70
C LEU A 109 4.14 2.38 21.11
N ASP A 110 3.94 1.08 21.40
CA ASP A 110 4.23 0.52 22.72
C ASP A 110 5.76 0.44 22.96
N PRO A 111 6.32 1.21 23.91
CA PRO A 111 7.76 1.20 24.21
C PRO A 111 8.27 -0.15 24.75
N ARG A 112 7.37 -1.09 25.10
CA ARG A 112 7.74 -2.46 25.54
C ARG A 112 8.05 -3.40 24.39
N ARG A 113 7.72 -3.04 23.14
CA ARG A 113 7.91 -3.88 21.93
C ARG A 113 9.37 -4.28 21.69
N GLY A 114 10.34 -3.41 21.99
CA GLY A 114 11.78 -3.67 21.77
C GLY A 114 12.48 -4.51 22.86
N LYS A 115 11.74 -5.05 23.84
CA LYS A 115 12.31 -5.81 24.99
C LYS A 115 12.03 -7.32 24.96
N ARG A 116 11.51 -7.88 23.87
CA ARG A 116 11.28 -9.32 23.72
C ARG A 116 12.20 -9.94 22.69
#